data_AF-A0A0P4W6N4-F1
#
_entry.id   AF-A0A0P4W6N4-F1
#
_cell.length_a   1.000
_cell.length_b   1.000
_cell.length_c   1.000
_cell.angle_alpha   90.00
_cell.angle_beta   90.00
_cell.angle_gamma   90.00
#
_symmetry.space_group_name_H-M   'P 1'
#
loop_
_entity.id
_entity.type
_entity.pdbx_description
1 polymer ?
#
loop_
_entity_poly.entity_id
_entity_poly.type
_entity_poly.pdbx_seq_one_letter_code
_entity_poly.pdbx_strand_id
1 'polypeptide(L)'
;MIIYKNYNGNRLTNVFLQCSNNTVDSLHVWGETEKKSVYNMTLISRCACIDGCGYPILPRGMSLGSFLLLLLLLAIFIYLLVGYVYRRFVIGARGIELFPHLSFWREFPYLVQDGFFFLIKCGQDDLTYERI
;
A
#
# COMPACT_ATOMS: atom_id res chain seq x y z
N MET A 1 23.26 -7.57 -12.92
CA MET A 1 24.06 -6.70 -12.02
C MET A 1 23.66 -5.26 -12.33
N ILE A 2 23.15 -4.53 -11.33
CA ILE A 2 22.72 -3.13 -11.48
C ILE A 2 23.70 -2.24 -10.71
N ILE A 3 24.02 -1.06 -11.23
CA ILE A 3 24.97 -0.13 -10.60
C ILE A 3 24.27 1.19 -10.34
N TYR A 4 24.22 1.59 -9.07
CA TYR A 4 23.76 2.92 -8.67
C TYR A 4 24.95 3.83 -8.42
N LYS A 5 24.92 5.04 -8.98
CA LYS A 5 25.99 6.03 -8.84
C LYS A 5 25.47 7.22 -8.05
N ASN A 6 26.13 7.53 -6.94
CA ASN A 6 25.86 8.74 -6.17
C ASN A 6 27.08 9.67 -6.25
N TYR A 7 26.87 10.90 -6.68
CA TYR A 7 27.90 11.94 -6.77
C TYR A 7 27.67 12.94 -5.64
N ASN A 8 28.66 13.09 -4.76
CA ASN A 8 28.66 14.09 -3.69
C ASN A 8 29.95 14.92 -3.75
N GLY A 9 29.88 16.06 -4.44
CA GLY A 9 31.05 16.86 -4.78
C GLY A 9 32.02 16.06 -5.65
N ASN A 10 33.25 15.88 -5.16
CA ASN A 10 34.29 15.11 -5.85
C ASN A 10 34.19 13.59 -5.58
N ARG A 11 33.33 13.15 -4.65
CA ARG A 11 33.18 11.74 -4.28
C ARG A 11 32.14 11.04 -5.15
N LEU A 12 32.52 9.90 -5.72
CA LEU A 12 31.65 9.01 -6.49
C LEU A 12 31.49 7.69 -5.75
N THR A 13 30.27 7.38 -5.35
CA THR A 13 29.95 6.11 -4.69
C THR A 13 29.20 5.20 -5.67
N ASN A 14 29.79 4.05 -5.98
CA ASN A 14 29.19 3.01 -6.80
C ASN A 14 28.62 1.90 -5.90
N VAL A 15 27.32 1.66 -6.00
CA VAL A 15 26.62 0.55 -5.35
C VAL A 15 26.33 -0.52 -6.39
N PHE A 16 26.98 -1.67 -6.27
CA PHE A 16 26.74 -2.84 -7.11
C PHE A 16 25.68 -3.73 -6.45
N LEU A 17 24.54 -3.90 -7.12
CA LEU A 17 23.48 -4.81 -6.70
C LEU A 17 23.70 -6.17 -7.38
N GLN A 18 24.02 -7.18 -6.57
CA GLN A 18 24.25 -8.55 -7.01
C GLN A 18 23.13 -9.47 -6.54
N CYS A 19 22.44 -10.06 -7.52
CA CYS A 19 21.45 -11.10 -7.30
C CYS A 19 22.14 -12.37 -6.78
N SER A 20 21.64 -12.91 -5.67
CA SER A 20 22.04 -14.20 -5.11
C SER A 20 20.83 -14.96 -4.63
N ASN A 21 20.78 -16.28 -4.88
CA ASN A 21 19.70 -17.13 -4.37
C ASN A 21 19.83 -17.45 -2.87
N ASN A 22 20.90 -16.98 -2.21
CA ASN A 22 21.07 -17.17 -0.77
C ASN A 22 20.07 -16.30 0.03
N THR A 23 19.71 -16.74 1.24
CA THR A 23 18.82 -16.00 2.17
C THR A 23 19.56 -14.89 2.92
N VAL A 24 20.89 -14.92 2.91
CA VAL A 24 21.71 -14.02 3.72
C VAL A 24 22.08 -12.80 2.87
N ASP A 25 21.51 -11.66 3.25
CA ASP A 25 21.90 -10.37 2.70
C ASP A 25 23.26 -9.96 3.26
N SER A 26 24.18 -9.55 2.38
CA SER A 26 25.52 -9.12 2.78
C SER A 26 25.96 -7.89 2.00
N LEU A 27 26.64 -6.98 2.70
CA LEU A 27 27.22 -5.77 2.14
C LEU A 27 28.74 -5.88 2.17
N HIS A 28 29.37 -5.96 1.00
CA HIS A 28 30.81 -5.93 0.84
C HIS A 28 31.27 -4.51 0.48
N VAL A 29 32.17 -3.95 1.29
CA VAL A 29 32.75 -2.63 1.02
C VAL A 29 34.17 -2.84 0.50
N TRP A 30 34.42 -2.48 -0.76
CA TRP A 30 35.73 -2.61 -1.39
C TRP A 30 36.66 -1.42 -1.10
N GLY A 31 36.11 -0.34 -0.56
CA GLY A 31 36.86 0.86 -0.18
C GLY A 31 37.07 1.84 -1.33
N GLU A 32 38.07 2.71 -1.17
CA GLU A 32 38.42 3.76 -2.12
C GLU A 32 39.36 3.23 -3.22
N THR A 33 39.02 3.49 -4.48
CA THR A 33 39.89 3.14 -5.62
C THR A 33 41.03 4.15 -5.74
N GLU A 34 42.16 3.76 -6.35
CA GLU A 34 43.34 4.61 -6.58
C GLU A 34 43.03 5.96 -7.26
N LYS A 35 41.91 6.05 -7.99
CA LYS A 35 41.30 7.33 -8.37
C LYS A 35 40.64 7.96 -7.14
N LYS A 36 41.44 8.71 -6.37
CA LYS A 36 41.02 9.45 -5.16
C LYS A 36 39.58 9.96 -5.30
N SER A 37 38.72 9.54 -4.39
CA SER A 37 37.28 9.84 -4.26
C SER A 37 36.28 8.86 -4.88
N VAL A 38 36.68 7.68 -5.42
CA VAL A 38 35.70 6.65 -5.87
C VAL A 38 35.55 5.53 -4.85
N TYR A 39 34.35 5.37 -4.26
CA TYR A 39 34.01 4.31 -3.30
C TYR A 39 33.18 3.21 -3.96
N ASN A 40 33.61 1.97 -3.84
CA ASN A 40 32.89 0.81 -4.40
C ASN A 40 32.33 -0.07 -3.27
N MET A 41 31.04 -0.38 -3.35
CA MET A 41 30.38 -1.33 -2.44
C MET A 41 29.44 -2.25 -3.22
N THR A 42 29.38 -3.52 -2.81
CA THR A 42 28.53 -4.55 -3.41
C THR A 42 27.52 -5.02 -2.38
N LEU A 43 26.24 -4.82 -2.68
CA LEU A 43 25.13 -5.38 -1.92
C LEU A 43 24.68 -6.67 -2.59
N ILE A 44 24.84 -7.78 -1.89
CA ILE A 44 24.37 -9.09 -2.30
C ILE A 44 23.05 -9.34 -1.59
N SER A 45 21.98 -9.46 -2.36
CA SER A 45 20.66 -9.76 -1.81
C SER A 45 19.84 -10.55 -2.82
N ARG A 46 18.95 -11.40 -2.30
CA ARG A 46 17.93 -12.08 -3.10
C ARG A 46 17.00 -11.07 -3.78
N CYS A 47 16.80 -9.92 -3.15
CA CYS A 47 16.01 -8.81 -3.68
C CYS A 47 16.60 -8.13 -4.93
N ALA A 48 17.88 -8.31 -5.22
CA ALA A 48 18.48 -7.80 -6.45
C ALA A 48 18.13 -8.67 -7.68
N CYS A 49 17.48 -9.82 -7.48
CA CYS A 49 16.93 -10.64 -8.54
C CYS A 49 15.54 -10.15 -8.97
N ILE A 50 15.18 -10.35 -10.23
CA ILE A 50 13.79 -10.22 -10.68
C ILE A 50 12.96 -11.19 -9.85
N ASP A 51 11.92 -10.67 -9.22
CA ASP A 51 11.05 -11.40 -8.31
C ASP A 51 11.68 -11.98 -7.02
N GLY A 52 12.92 -11.65 -6.69
CA GLY A 52 13.65 -12.33 -5.61
C GLY A 52 13.31 -11.89 -4.18
N CYS A 53 12.72 -10.71 -3.98
CA CYS A 53 11.96 -10.47 -2.74
C CYS A 53 10.61 -11.15 -2.89
N GLY A 54 10.43 -12.28 -2.19
CA GLY A 54 9.11 -12.87 -1.99
C GLY A 54 8.25 -11.87 -1.22
N TYR A 55 7.33 -11.22 -1.92
CA TYR A 55 6.29 -10.44 -1.25
C TYR A 55 5.29 -11.43 -0.62
N PRO A 56 4.76 -11.13 0.57
CA PRO A 56 3.66 -11.90 1.11
C PRO A 56 2.44 -11.69 0.21
N ILE A 57 2.11 -12.69 -0.62
CA ILE A 57 0.80 -12.99 -1.27
C ILE A 57 0.13 -11.86 -2.11
N LEU A 58 0.53 -10.59 -1.99
CA LEU A 58 -0.09 -9.44 -2.63
C LEU A 58 0.69 -9.05 -3.89
N PRO A 59 0.04 -8.92 -5.06
CA PRO A 59 0.68 -8.49 -6.30
C PRO A 59 1.53 -7.23 -6.09
N ARG A 60 2.73 -7.19 -6.70
CA ARG A 60 3.58 -6.00 -6.71
C ARG A 60 2.75 -4.78 -7.12
N GLY A 61 2.64 -3.80 -6.21
CA GLY A 61 1.93 -2.54 -6.44
C GLY A 61 0.55 -2.42 -5.78
N MET A 62 0.01 -3.46 -5.15
CA MET A 62 -1.21 -3.33 -4.36
C MET A 62 -0.89 -3.01 -2.89
N SER A 63 -1.32 -1.84 -2.42
CA SER A 63 -1.32 -1.53 -0.98
C SER A 63 -2.25 -2.49 -0.25
N LEU A 64 -1.88 -2.88 0.98
CA LEU A 64 -2.72 -3.67 1.86
C LEU A 64 -4.11 -3.04 2.03
N GLY A 65 -4.17 -1.70 2.09
CA GLY A 65 -5.44 -0.97 2.18
C GLY A 65 -6.35 -1.22 0.98
N SER A 66 -5.80 -1.23 -0.24
CA SER A 66 -6.57 -1.49 -1.46
C SER A 66 -7.15 -2.90 -1.48
N PHE A 67 -6.40 -3.89 -0.98
CA PHE A 67 -6.88 -5.26 -0.87
C PHE A 67 -8.05 -5.40 0.12
N LEU A 68 -7.94 -4.77 1.30
CA LEU A 68 -9.02 -4.76 2.29
C LEU A 68 -10.28 -4.08 1.77
N LEU A 69 -10.15 -2.95 1.07
CA LEU A 69 -11.29 -2.27 0.44
C LEU A 69 -11.97 -3.15 -0.60
N LEU A 70 -11.20 -3.84 -1.44
CA LEU A 70 -11.74 -4.74 -2.46
C LEU A 70 -12.50 -5.91 -1.83
N LEU A 71 -11.95 -6.51 -0.77
CA LEU A 71 -12.60 -7.61 -0.04
C LEU A 71 -13.91 -7.15 0.59
N LEU A 72 -13.92 -5.97 1.21
CA LEU A 72 -15.11 -5.38 1.80
C LEU A 72 -16.19 -5.10 0.75
N LEU A 73 -15.82 -4.54 -0.41
CA LEU A 73 -16.77 -4.30 -1.51
C LEU A 73 -17.38 -5.61 -2.05
N LEU A 74 -16.59 -6.67 -2.19
CA LEU A 74 -17.10 -7.98 -2.59
C LEU A 74 -18.07 -8.56 -1.56
N ALA A 75 -17.74 -8.48 -0.26
CA ALA A 75 -18.61 -8.94 0.81
C ALA A 75 -19.96 -8.19 0.81
N ILE A 76 -19.92 -6.86 0.62
CA ILE A 76 -21.12 -6.03 0.47
C ILE A 76 -21.94 -6.46 -0.75
N PHE A 77 -21.29 -6.67 -1.89
CA PHE A 77 -21.98 -7.07 -3.11
C PHE A 77 -22.71 -8.41 -2.96
N ILE A 78 -22.05 -9.41 -2.36
CA ILE A 78 -22.66 -10.72 -2.07
C ILE A 78 -23.84 -10.55 -1.11
N TYR A 79 -23.67 -9.75 -0.05
CA TYR A 79 -24.74 -9.48 0.92
C TYR A 79 -25.96 -8.85 0.26
N LEU A 80 -25.76 -7.86 -0.62
CA LEU A 80 -26.83 -7.20 -1.36
C LEU A 80 -27.52 -8.16 -2.33
N LEU A 81 -26.77 -8.98 -3.07
CA LEU A 81 -27.34 -9.98 -3.99
C LEU A 81 -28.15 -11.04 -3.25
N VAL A 82 -27.61 -11.62 -2.18
CA VAL A 82 -28.30 -12.65 -1.40
C VAL A 82 -29.55 -12.07 -0.75
N GLY A 83 -29.45 -10.88 -0.13
CA GLY A 83 -30.59 -10.20 0.46
C GLY A 83 -31.67 -9.83 -0.54
N TYR A 84 -31.27 -9.39 -1.75
CA TYR A 84 -32.17 -9.09 -2.84
C TYR A 84 -32.93 -10.33 -3.33
N VAL A 85 -32.20 -11.42 -3.62
CA VAL A 85 -32.80 -12.69 -4.07
C VAL A 85 -33.74 -13.24 -3.00
N TYR A 86 -33.32 -13.26 -1.73
CA TYR A 86 -34.14 -13.75 -0.63
C TYR A 86 -35.44 -12.95 -0.50
N ARG A 87 -35.36 -11.61 -0.46
CA ARG A 87 -36.54 -10.76 -0.30
C ARG A 87 -37.47 -10.80 -1.52
N ARG A 88 -36.91 -10.96 -2.72
CA ARG A 88 -37.70 -11.04 -3.96
C ARG A 88 -38.43 -12.37 -4.10
N PHE A 89 -37.76 -13.49 -3.84
CA PHE A 89 -38.32 -14.82 -4.11
C PHE A 89 -39.05 -15.45 -2.93
N VAL A 90 -38.66 -15.14 -1.69
CA VAL A 90 -39.27 -15.75 -0.49
C VAL A 90 -40.40 -14.89 0.07
N ILE A 91 -40.20 -13.57 0.12
CA ILE A 91 -41.15 -12.64 0.77
C ILE A 91 -42.10 -11.99 -0.24
N GLY A 92 -41.75 -11.97 -1.53
CA GLY A 92 -42.58 -11.36 -2.58
C GLY A 92 -42.72 -9.83 -2.45
N ALA A 93 -41.90 -9.19 -1.60
CA ALA A 93 -41.87 -7.75 -1.44
C ALA A 93 -41.55 -7.07 -2.79
N ARG A 94 -42.11 -5.88 -3.04
CA ARG A 94 -41.87 -5.09 -4.26
C ARG A 94 -41.38 -3.71 -3.87
N GLY A 95 -40.28 -3.26 -4.49
CA GLY A 95 -39.75 -1.90 -4.33
C GLY A 95 -38.52 -1.80 -3.43
N ILE A 96 -38.42 -0.69 -2.70
CA ILE A 96 -37.25 -0.26 -1.89
C ILE A 96 -36.97 -1.20 -0.71
N GLU A 97 -37.95 -2.02 -0.32
CA GLU A 97 -37.86 -2.98 0.79
C GLU A 97 -37.04 -4.24 0.46
N LEU A 98 -36.62 -4.41 -0.80
CA LEU A 98 -35.73 -5.51 -1.22
C LEU A 98 -34.31 -5.38 -0.68
N PHE A 99 -33.90 -4.19 -0.22
CA PHE A 99 -32.57 -4.00 0.34
C PHE A 99 -32.57 -4.38 1.83
N PRO A 100 -31.77 -5.38 2.25
CA PRO A 100 -31.62 -5.69 3.67
C PRO A 100 -30.97 -4.50 4.41
N HIS A 101 -31.55 -4.11 5.55
CA HIS A 101 -31.07 -3.03 6.43
C HIS A 101 -30.89 -1.66 5.73
N LEU A 102 -31.92 -1.19 5.04
CA LEU A 102 -31.90 0.09 4.31
C LEU A 102 -31.58 1.32 5.19
N SER A 103 -31.94 1.31 6.48
CA SER A 103 -31.59 2.38 7.43
C SER A 103 -30.07 2.52 7.59
N PHE A 104 -29.34 1.41 7.70
CA PHE A 104 -27.88 1.40 7.77
C PHE A 104 -27.24 1.96 6.48
N TRP A 105 -27.71 1.50 5.31
CA TRP A 105 -27.18 1.97 4.03
C TRP A 105 -27.44 3.46 3.77
N ARG A 106 -28.53 4.01 4.33
CA ARG A 106 -28.83 5.44 4.26
C ARG A 106 -27.90 6.27 5.13
N GLU A 107 -27.46 5.73 6.26
CA GLU A 107 -26.57 6.42 7.20
C GLU A 107 -25.09 6.27 6.81
N PHE A 108 -24.72 5.17 6.15
CA PHE A 108 -23.36 4.90 5.67
C PHE A 108 -22.65 6.07 4.97
N PRO A 109 -23.24 6.79 3.98
CA PRO A 109 -22.55 7.91 3.33
C PRO A 109 -22.23 9.07 4.29
N TYR A 110 -23.08 9.31 5.28
CA TYR A 110 -22.82 10.32 6.32
C TYR A 110 -21.62 9.90 7.20
N LEU A 111 -21.55 8.62 7.59
CA LEU A 111 -20.41 8.09 8.36
C LEU A 111 -19.09 8.17 7.57
N VAL A 112 -19.12 7.93 6.25
CA VAL A 112 -17.93 8.08 5.39
C VAL A 112 -17.49 9.54 5.29
N GLN A 113 -18.44 10.48 5.16
CA GLN A 113 -18.16 11.90 5.15
C GLN A 113 -17.50 12.36 6.45
N ASP A 114 -18.02 11.92 7.60
CA ASP A 114 -17.46 12.24 8.91
C ASP A 114 -16.05 11.66 9.08
N GLY A 115 -15.82 10.42 8.62
CA GLY A 115 -14.48 9.81 8.62
C GLY A 115 -13.48 10.59 7.76
N PHE A 116 -13.90 11.04 6.58
CA PHE A 116 -13.04 11.85 5.71
C PHE A 116 -12.74 13.22 6.32
N PHE A 117 -13.73 13.86 6.95
CA PHE A 117 -13.54 15.12 7.66
C PHE A 117 -12.60 14.97 8.85
N PHE A 118 -12.71 13.87 9.61
CA PHE A 118 -11.78 13.55 10.69
C PHE A 118 -10.34 13.39 10.20
N LEU A 119 -10.13 12.68 9.08
CA LEU A 119 -8.81 12.50 8.49
C LEU A 119 -8.20 13.82 7.99
N ILE A 120 -9.00 14.69 7.38
CA ILE A 120 -8.53 16.00 6.91
C ILE A 120 -8.18 16.91 8.09
N LYS A 121 -9.03 16.96 9.12
CA LYS A 121 -8.82 17.83 10.28
C LYS A 121 -7.64 17.42 11.13
N CYS A 122 -7.33 16.13 11.23
CA CYS A 122 -6.17 15.67 11.98
C CYS A 122 -4.82 16.07 11.32
N GLY A 123 -4.82 16.47 10.05
CA GLY A 123 -3.65 17.00 9.34
C GLY A 123 -3.56 18.53 9.32
N GLN A 124 -4.51 19.22 9.95
CA GLN A 124 -4.53 20.66 10.06
C GLN A 124 -4.34 21.01 11.54
N ASP A 125 -3.08 21.00 11.98
CA ASP A 125 -2.72 21.62 13.25
C ASP A 125 -3.32 23.04 13.23
N ASP A 126 -4.20 23.30 14.20
CA ASP A 126 -4.80 24.60 14.44
C ASP A 126 -3.71 25.66 14.66
N LEU A 127 -3.24 26.30 13.58
CA LEU A 127 -2.47 27.54 13.63
C LEU A 127 -3.36 28.74 14.03
N THR A 128 -4.62 28.50 14.42
CA THR A 128 -5.62 29.54 14.70
C THR A 128 -5.73 29.92 16.18
N TYR A 129 -4.98 29.27 17.09
CA TYR A 129 -4.97 29.63 18.52
C TYR A 129 -3.93 30.70 18.93
N GLU A 130 -3.13 31.23 18.01
CA GLU A 130 -2.16 32.32 18.27
C GLU A 130 -2.72 33.73 17.99
N ARG A 131 -4.03 33.90 17.75
CA ARG A 131 -4.57 35.24 17.42
C ARG A 131 -5.92 35.60 18.05
N ILE A 132 -6.10 35.30 19.34
CA ILE A 132 -7.11 35.96 20.19
C ILE A 132 -6.51 36.26 21.55
#